data_AF-A0A534XQB2-F1
#
_entry.id   AF-A0A534XQB2-F1
#
_cell.length_a   1.000
_cell.length_b   1.000
_cell.length_c   1.000
_cell.angle_alpha   90.00
_cell.angle_beta   90.00
_cell.angle_gamma   90.00
#
_symmetry.space_group_name_H-M   'P 1'
#
loop_
_entity.id
_entity.type
_entity.pdbx_description
1 polymer ?
#
loop_
_entity_poly.entity_id
_entity_poly.type
_entity_poly.pdbx_seq_one_letter_code
_entity_poly.pdbx_strand_id
1 'polypeptide(L)' 'MLRDEDIDPRSADAAIAEARRRWGRTGAISVADLYARSRLLVGELRDGRFWIHGRGATWEAAFADADARVVRASRRKAAH' A
#
# COMPACT_ATOMS: atom_id res chain seq x y z
N MET A 1 -22.36 -3.46 2.93
CA MET A 1 -21.45 -2.58 3.70
C MET A 1 -20.50 -3.51 4.45
N LEU A 2 -19.26 -3.69 3.99
CA LEU A 2 -18.25 -4.39 4.80
C LEU A 2 -17.88 -3.45 5.94
N ARG A 3 -18.15 -3.91 7.16
CA ARG A 3 -17.84 -3.18 8.40
C ARG A 3 -16.31 -3.23 8.58
N ASP A 4 -15.74 -2.24 9.24
CA ASP A 4 -14.30 -2.22 9.57
C ASP A 4 -13.84 -3.46 10.38
N GLU A 5 -14.79 -4.27 10.85
CA GLU A 5 -14.59 -5.58 11.49
C GLU A 5 -14.00 -6.66 10.57
N ASP A 6 -13.93 -6.46 9.24
CA ASP A 6 -13.44 -7.47 8.28
C ASP A 6 -11.92 -7.38 7.98
N ILE A 7 -11.20 -6.37 8.51
CA ILE A 7 -9.74 -6.32 8.38
C ILE A 7 -9.13 -7.10 9.54
N ASP A 8 -8.79 -8.36 9.27
CA ASP A 8 -8.07 -9.21 10.21
C ASP A 8 -6.81 -8.49 10.74
N PRO A 9 -6.72 -8.22 12.05
CA PRO A 9 -5.59 -7.51 12.66
C PRO A 9 -4.25 -8.19 12.37
N ARG A 10 -4.22 -9.52 12.28
CA ARG A 10 -2.99 -10.26 11.94
C ARG A 10 -2.53 -9.99 10.52
N SER A 11 -3.49 -9.87 9.61
CA SER A 11 -3.23 -9.52 8.21
C SER A 11 -2.74 -8.07 8.08
N ALA A 12 -3.23 -7.15 8.92
CA ALA A 12 -2.74 -5.78 9.00
C ALA A 12 -1.31 -5.70 9.57
N ASP A 13 -1.00 -6.42 10.65
CA ASP A 13 0.33 -6.47 11.25
C ASP A 13 1.37 -7.03 10.27
N ALA A 14 1.03 -8.10 9.55
CA ALA A 14 1.86 -8.66 8.50
C ALA A 14 2.13 -7.64 7.38
N ALA A 15 1.11 -6.89 6.97
CA ALA A 15 1.24 -5.84 5.96
C ALA A 15 2.10 -4.66 6.45
N ILE A 16 2.00 -4.26 7.72
CA ILE A 16 2.88 -3.25 8.33
C ILE A 16 4.34 -3.74 8.35
N ALA A 17 4.57 -4.99 8.76
CA ALA A 17 5.90 -5.58 8.78
C ALA A 17 6.52 -5.62 7.38
N GLU A 18 5.74 -5.98 6.36
CA GLU A 18 6.17 -6.00 4.97
C GLU A 18 6.44 -4.57 4.44
N ALA A 19 5.55 -3.61 4.72
CA ALA A 19 5.77 -2.22 4.34
C ALA A 19 7.06 -1.66 4.96
N ARG A 20 7.33 -1.98 6.23
CA ARG A 20 8.56 -1.59 6.93
C ARG A 20 9.80 -2.29 6.38
N ARG A 21 9.68 -3.54 5.96
CA ARG A 21 10.77 -4.27 5.28
C ARG A 21 11.15 -3.58 3.96
N ARG A 22 10.16 -3.14 3.18
CA ARG A 22 10.38 -2.53 1.86
C ARG A 22 10.83 -1.07 1.91
N TRP A 23 10.22 -0.27 2.77
CA TRP A 23 10.42 1.19 2.79
C TRP A 23 11.04 1.71 4.10
N GLY A 24 11.48 0.83 4.98
CA GLY A 24 12.10 1.18 6.25
C GLY A 24 11.11 1.68 7.29
N ARG A 25 11.57 2.50 8.24
CA ARG A 25 10.75 2.96 9.39
C ARG A 25 9.52 3.76 9.01
N THR A 26 9.49 4.31 7.80
CA THR A 26 8.38 5.07 7.22
C THR A 26 7.33 4.18 6.57
N GLY A 27 7.61 2.88 6.38
CA GLY A 27 6.66 1.92 5.81
C GLY A 27 5.37 1.83 6.62
N ALA A 28 4.25 2.08 5.95
CA ALA A 28 2.93 2.18 6.56
C ALA A 28 1.83 1.66 5.63
N ILE A 29 0.71 1.29 6.23
CA ILE A 29 -0.54 0.94 5.54
C ILE A 29 -1.62 1.92 5.94
N SER A 30 -2.61 2.09 5.08
CA SER A 30 -3.78 2.92 5.35
C SER A 30 -5.02 2.30 4.71
N VAL A 31 -6.18 2.54 5.31
CA VAL A 31 -7.48 2.12 4.79
C VAL A 31 -8.25 3.38 4.44
N ALA A 32 -8.74 3.46 3.21
CA ALA A 32 -9.48 4.61 2.69
C ALA A 32 -10.89 4.20 2.26
N ASP A 33 -11.89 4.78 2.95
CA ASP A 33 -13.31 4.49 2.73
C ASP A 33 -13.84 5.02 1.41
N LEU A 34 -13.15 6.00 0.83
CA LEU A 34 -13.52 6.64 -0.43
C LEU A 34 -13.41 5.69 -1.64
N TYR A 35 -12.68 4.59 -1.54
CA TYR A 35 -12.43 3.67 -2.66
C TYR A 35 -13.17 2.34 -2.47
N ALA A 36 -14.46 2.30 -2.82
CA ALA A 36 -15.32 1.12 -2.63
C ALA A 36 -14.76 -0.22 -3.15
N ARG A 37 -13.85 -0.22 -4.13
CA ARG A 37 -13.21 -1.41 -4.71
C ARG A 37 -11.71 -1.56 -4.41
N SER A 38 -11.08 -0.59 -3.73
CA SER A 38 -9.63 -0.59 -3.46
C SER A 38 -9.30 0.20 -2.20
N ARG A 39 -9.90 -0.21 -1.08
CA ARG A 39 -9.81 0.51 0.20
C ARG A 39 -8.43 0.39 0.83
N LEU A 40 -7.63 -0.61 0.48
CA LEU A 40 -6.36 -0.91 1.14
C LEU A 40 -5.21 -0.23 0.41
N LEU A 41 -4.46 0.61 1.12
CA LEU A 41 -3.36 1.42 0.62
C LEU A 41 -2.06 1.02 1.30
N VAL A 42 -0.99 0.86 0.53
CA VAL A 42 0.36 0.60 1.04
C VAL A 42 1.31 1.70 0.61
N GLY A 43 2.20 2.09 1.50
CA GLY A 43 3.28 2.97 1.13
C GLY A 43 4.06 3.54 2.30
N GLU A 44 4.33 4.84 2.28
CA GLU A 44 5.20 5.49 3.27
C GLU A 44 4.52 6.67 3.94
N LEU A 45 4.65 6.78 5.26
CA LEU A 45 4.31 7.98 6.01
C LEU A 45 5.57 8.84 6.19
N ARG A 46 5.60 10.00 5.53
CA ARG A 46 6.70 10.97 5.60
C ARG A 46 6.13 12.35 5.95
N ASP A 47 6.65 12.96 7.01
CA ASP A 47 6.29 14.33 7.42
C ASP A 47 4.77 14.55 7.57
N GLY A 48 4.07 13.57 8.16
CA GLY A 48 2.61 13.62 8.32
C GLY A 48 1.79 13.38 7.04
N ARG A 49 2.44 13.11 5.91
CA ARG A 49 1.82 12.81 4.63
C ARG A 49 2.01 11.35 4.23
N PHE A 50 0.92 10.71 3.81
CA PHE A 50 0.96 9.34 3.29
C PHE A 50 1.23 9.33 1.78
N TRP A 51 2.35 8.72 1.39
CA TRP A 51 2.76 8.49 0.02
C TRP A 51 2.30 7.11 -0.41
N ILE A 52 1.32 7.08 -1.31
CA ILE A 52 0.72 5.83 -1.80
C ILE A 52 1.65 5.22 -2.84
N HIS A 53 2.23 4.08 -2.51
CA HIS A 53 2.99 3.27 -3.45
C HIS A 53 2.07 2.32 -4.23
N GLY A 54 1.06 1.74 -3.57
CA GLY A 54 0.08 0.87 -4.22
C GLY A 54 -1.27 0.82 -3.51
N ARG A 55 -2.28 0.33 -4.23
CA ARG A 55 -3.67 0.20 -3.76
C ARG A 55 -4.30 -1.12 -4.19
N GLY A 56 -5.19 -1.67 -3.37
CA GLY A 56 -5.82 -2.95 -3.65
C GLY A 56 -7.10 -3.21 -2.85
N ALA A 57 -7.83 -4.25 -3.24
CA ALA A 57 -8.91 -4.82 -2.44
C ALA A 57 -8.37 -5.70 -1.30
N THR A 58 -7.15 -6.23 -1.45
CA THR A 58 -6.37 -6.97 -0.44
C THR A 58 -4.99 -6.33 -0.26
N TRP A 59 -4.32 -6.59 0.86
CA TRP A 59 -2.96 -6.10 1.10
C TRP A 59 -1.98 -6.61 0.04
N GLU A 60 -2.08 -7.88 -0.35
CA GLU A 60 -1.29 -8.48 -1.42
C GLU A 60 -1.49 -7.76 -2.76
N ALA A 61 -2.73 -7.46 -3.12
CA ALA A 61 -3.02 -6.72 -4.35
C ALA A 61 -2.45 -5.29 -4.30
N ALA A 62 -2.45 -4.65 -3.13
CA ALA A 62 -1.86 -3.33 -2.95
C ALA A 62 -0.33 -3.35 -3.12
N PHE A 63 0.35 -4.37 -2.58
CA PHE A 63 1.80 -4.56 -2.82
C PHE A 63 2.11 -4.88 -4.28
N ALA A 64 1.31 -5.71 -4.94
CA ALA A 64 1.49 -6.00 -6.37
C ALA A 64 1.30 -4.75 -7.25
N ASP A 65 0.34 -3.86 -6.92
CA ASP A 65 0.18 -2.57 -7.60
C ASP A 65 1.41 -1.66 -7.38
N ALA A 66 1.98 -1.66 -6.16
CA ALA A 66 3.20 -0.91 -5.86
C ALA A 66 4.37 -1.39 -6.73
N ASP A 67 4.58 -2.71 -6.81
CA ASP A 67 5.65 -3.31 -7.62
C ASP A 67 5.46 -2.98 -9.11
N ALA A 68 4.23 -3.10 -9.62
CA ALA A 68 3.92 -2.76 -11.00
C ALA A 68 4.16 -1.27 -11.33
N ARG A 69 3.94 -0.37 -10.36
CA ARG A 69 4.20 1.07 -10.51
C ARG A 69 5.68 1.39 -10.50
N VAL A 70 6.47 0.75 -9.64
CA VAL A 70 7.94 0.89 -9.65
C VAL A 70 8.51 0.48 -11.01
N VAL A 71 8.05 -0.65 -11.57
CA VAL A 71 8.46 -1.11 -12.91
C VAL A 71 8.09 -0.09 -13.99
N ARG A 72 6.88 0.48 -13.94
CA ARG A 72 6.44 1.52 -14.89
C ARG A 72 7.23 2.83 -14.75
N ALA A 73 7.60 3.23 -13.54
CA ALA A 73 8.42 4.41 -13.30
C ALA A 73 9.85 4.20 -13.83
N SER A 74 10.43 3.02 -13.59
CA SER A 74 11.75 2.64 -14.11
C SER A 74 11.80 2.62 -15.64
N ARG A 75 10.78 2.03 -16.29
CA ARG A 75 10.68 2.00 -17.77
C ARG A 75 10.61 3.40 -18.41
N ARG A 76 9.94 4.37 -17.76
CA ARG A 76 9.93 5.76 -18.24
C ARG A 76 11.29 6.43 -18.13
N LYS A 77 12.10 6.06 -17.13
CA LYS A 77 13.44 6.62 -16.93
C LYS A 77 14.47 6.06 -17.91
N ALA A 78 14.26 4.84 -18.42
CA ALA A 78 15.14 4.21 -19.40
C ALA A 78 14.89 4.64 -20.86
N ALA A 79 13.79 5.36 -21.12
CA ALA A 79 13.41 5.83 -22.45
C ALA A 79 13.82 7.29 -22.72
N HIS A 80 14.68 7.87 -21.87
CA HIS A 80 15.11 9.26 -21.93
C HIS A 80 16.62 9.39 -22.07
#